data_AF-A0A3T0D215-F1
#
_entry.id   AF-A0A3T0D215-F1
#
_cell.length_a   1.000
_cell.length_b   1.000
_cell.length_c   1.000
_cell.angle_alpha   90.00
_cell.angle_beta   90.00
_cell.angle_gamma   90.00
#
_symmetry.space_group_name_H-M   'P 1'
#
loop_
_entity.id
_entity.type
_entity.pdbx_description
1 polymer ?
#
loop_
_entity_poly.entity_id
_entity_poly.type
_entity_poly.pdbx_seq_one_letter_code
_entity_poly.pdbx_strand_id
1 'polypeptide(L)'
;MPRPNNLPHRGNNRNAQNRTATSQNQRSSTLIIDEDKQRELEQNKHDLFELIKDDNGFCDEHGIRYEVAEKIEKFAEYLNAAYVQNDSDVGVTSSSIRNIYDNYISIKRKFQTVQLEQREIEDAETRKENAFMKIKPELIFVKSKVNYTVERKLKEERNEAKKQIKELSYNALKEFINISTTKITTSYNQFEAFIKIFETLVGFMK
;
A
#
# COMPACT_ATOMS: atom_id res chain seq x y z
N MET A 1 14.54 -41.58 -60.19
CA MET A 1 13.31 -41.31 -60.97
C MET A 1 12.26 -42.34 -60.57
N PRO A 2 10.93 -42.13 -60.62
CA PRO A 2 10.07 -40.93 -60.50
C PRO A 2 9.05 -41.07 -59.32
N ARG A 3 8.23 -40.03 -59.02
CA ARG A 3 6.99 -40.15 -58.22
C ARG A 3 5.78 -40.31 -59.15
N PRO A 4 4.74 -41.06 -58.75
CA PRO A 4 3.36 -40.53 -58.79
C PRO A 4 2.50 -40.99 -57.59
N ASN A 5 1.78 -40.10 -56.90
CA ASN A 5 0.35 -39.74 -57.07
C ASN A 5 -0.67 -40.89 -56.92
N ASN A 6 -1.51 -40.85 -55.87
CA ASN A 6 -2.98 -40.80 -55.97
C ASN A 6 -3.68 -40.66 -54.60
N LEU A 7 -4.66 -39.75 -54.58
CA LEU A 7 -5.63 -39.34 -53.53
C LEU A 7 -6.76 -40.40 -53.33
N PRO A 8 -7.92 -40.10 -52.70
CA PRO A 8 -8.21 -39.73 -51.30
C PRO A 8 -9.31 -40.65 -50.70
N HIS A 9 -9.59 -40.59 -49.39
CA HIS A 9 -10.90 -41.03 -48.87
C HIS A 9 -11.51 -40.12 -47.82
N ARG A 10 -12.79 -39.83 -48.08
CA ARG A 10 -13.77 -39.06 -47.33
C ARG A 10 -14.09 -39.70 -45.99
N GLY A 11 -14.40 -38.85 -45.01
CA GLY A 11 -15.15 -39.22 -43.82
C GLY A 11 -15.81 -37.98 -43.22
N ASN A 12 -16.92 -37.53 -43.82
CA ASN A 12 -17.86 -36.63 -43.16
C ASN A 12 -18.65 -37.45 -42.12
N ASN A 13 -18.77 -36.97 -40.88
CA ASN A 13 -20.06 -37.05 -40.21
C ASN A 13 -20.27 -35.93 -39.19
N ARG A 14 -21.41 -35.27 -39.35
CA ARG A 14 -21.97 -34.22 -38.51
C ARG A 14 -22.51 -34.87 -37.23
N ASN A 15 -22.30 -34.21 -36.09
CA ASN A 15 -23.32 -34.16 -35.04
C ASN A 15 -23.14 -32.88 -34.23
N ALA A 16 -23.99 -31.92 -34.55
CA ALA A 16 -24.33 -30.82 -33.67
C ALA A 16 -25.21 -31.37 -32.55
N GLN A 17 -24.80 -31.19 -31.30
CA GLN A 17 -25.72 -31.22 -30.17
C GLN A 17 -25.08 -30.48 -29.00
N ASN A 18 -25.56 -29.24 -28.83
CA ASN A 18 -25.78 -28.52 -27.58
C ASN A 18 -25.12 -29.14 -26.34
N ARG A 19 -23.98 -28.57 -25.95
CA ARG A 19 -23.62 -28.49 -24.53
C ARG A 19 -23.64 -27.03 -24.14
N THR A 20 -24.84 -26.64 -23.72
CA THR A 20 -25.12 -25.68 -22.66
C THR A 20 -24.00 -24.69 -22.39
N ALA A 21 -24.21 -23.48 -22.90
CA ALA A 21 -23.72 -22.27 -22.26
C ALA A 21 -24.02 -22.39 -20.76
N THR A 22 -22.98 -22.64 -19.97
CA THR A 22 -23.02 -22.33 -18.56
C THR A 22 -23.20 -20.82 -18.54
N SER A 23 -24.45 -20.38 -18.38
CA SER A 23 -24.76 -19.04 -17.90
C SER A 23 -24.02 -18.95 -16.57
N GLN A 24 -22.78 -18.45 -16.63
CA GLN A 24 -22.16 -17.86 -15.47
C GLN A 24 -23.12 -16.74 -15.11
N ASN A 25 -23.94 -17.03 -14.10
CA ASN A 25 -24.60 -16.03 -13.30
C ASN A 25 -23.54 -14.97 -13.02
N GLN A 26 -23.53 -13.91 -13.82
CA GLN A 26 -23.07 -12.60 -13.41
C GLN A 26 -24.04 -12.20 -12.30
N ARG A 27 -23.83 -12.78 -11.11
CA ARG A 27 -24.16 -12.06 -9.90
C ARG A 27 -23.27 -10.83 -10.01
N SER A 28 -23.83 -9.73 -10.51
CA SER A 28 -23.42 -8.41 -10.06
C SER A 28 -23.47 -8.52 -8.55
N SER A 29 -22.32 -8.81 -7.93
CA SER A 29 -22.16 -8.65 -6.50
C SER A 29 -22.22 -7.15 -6.31
N THR A 30 -23.44 -6.64 -6.10
CA THR A 30 -23.64 -5.25 -5.71
C THR A 30 -22.86 -5.10 -4.41
N LEU A 31 -21.76 -4.35 -4.47
CA LEU A 31 -21.00 -4.01 -3.27
C LEU A 31 -21.95 -3.19 -2.40
N ILE A 32 -22.14 -3.62 -1.16
CA ILE A 32 -22.97 -2.89 -0.21
C ILE A 32 -22.02 -2.04 0.62
N ILE A 33 -22.23 -0.73 0.57
CA ILE A 33 -21.41 0.25 1.27
C ILE A 33 -22.17 0.71 2.51
N ASP A 34 -21.52 0.63 3.67
CA ASP A 34 -21.97 1.27 4.90
C ASP A 34 -21.53 2.75 4.86
N GLU A 35 -22.47 3.63 4.47
CA GLU A 35 -22.19 5.06 4.28
C GLU A 35 -21.82 5.78 5.59
N ASP A 36 -22.36 5.35 6.72
CA ASP A 36 -22.06 5.96 8.03
C ASP A 36 -20.65 5.59 8.46
N LYS A 37 -20.29 4.30 8.32
CA LYS A 37 -18.92 3.85 8.59
C LYS A 37 -17.93 4.48 7.62
N GLN A 38 -18.26 4.59 6.34
CA GLN A 38 -17.38 5.26 5.36
C GLN A 38 -17.10 6.71 5.78
N ARG A 39 -18.13 7.49 6.13
CA ARG A 39 -17.97 8.88 6.56
C ARG A 39 -17.13 9.02 7.83
N GLU A 40 -17.33 8.13 8.81
CA GLU A 40 -16.51 8.12 10.02
C GLU A 40 -15.03 7.90 9.70
N LEU A 41 -14.73 6.90 8.86
CA LEU A 41 -13.37 6.56 8.49
C LEU A 41 -12.72 7.64 7.60
N GLU A 42 -13.49 8.28 6.72
CA GLU A 42 -13.03 9.44 5.94
C GLU A 42 -12.65 10.62 6.82
N GLN A 43 -13.47 10.93 7.84
CA GLN A 43 -13.16 11.98 8.80
C GLN A 43 -11.91 11.62 9.62
N ASN A 44 -11.79 10.37 10.09
CA ASN A 44 -10.61 9.92 10.82
C ASN A 44 -9.33 10.05 9.98
N LYS A 45 -9.39 9.64 8.70
CA LYS A 45 -8.30 9.82 7.73
C LYS A 45 -7.92 11.29 7.60
N HIS A 46 -8.90 12.17 7.44
CA HIS A 46 -8.66 13.61 7.31
C HIS A 46 -7.94 14.17 8.54
N ASP A 47 -8.45 13.89 9.74
CA ASP A 47 -7.82 14.34 10.99
C ASP A 47 -6.39 13.81 11.14
N LEU A 48 -6.16 12.53 10.85
CA LEU A 48 -4.82 11.93 10.88
C LEU A 48 -3.86 12.67 9.94
N PHE A 49 -4.32 13.02 8.74
CA PHE A 49 -3.48 13.69 7.76
C PHE A 49 -3.15 15.12 8.19
N GLU A 50 -4.09 15.84 8.81
CA GLU A 50 -3.83 17.16 9.38
C GLU A 50 -2.86 17.07 10.57
N LEU A 51 -3.00 16.09 11.46
CA LEU A 51 -2.03 15.85 12.54
C LEU A 51 -0.61 15.58 12.01
N ILE A 52 -0.47 14.80 10.93
CA ILE A 52 0.85 14.54 10.34
C ILE A 52 1.40 15.80 9.65
N LYS A 53 0.55 16.62 9.02
CA LYS A 53 0.97 17.87 8.35
C LYS A 53 1.40 18.96 9.33
N ASP A 54 0.90 18.93 10.56
CA ASP A 54 1.33 19.78 11.67
C ASP A 54 2.85 19.72 11.88
N ASP A 55 3.43 20.76 12.48
CA ASP A 55 4.88 20.92 12.67
C ASP A 55 5.49 19.75 13.45
N ASN A 56 4.76 19.24 14.44
CA ASN A 56 5.17 18.10 15.25
C ASN A 56 5.08 16.75 14.53
N GLY A 57 4.40 16.63 13.38
CA GLY A 57 4.39 15.41 12.58
C GLY A 57 4.03 14.14 13.38
N PHE A 58 4.93 13.15 13.43
CA PHE A 58 4.77 11.88 14.16
C PHE A 58 5.25 11.91 15.61
N CYS A 59 6.11 12.87 15.98
CA CYS A 59 6.70 12.92 17.31
C CYS A 59 6.94 14.35 17.81
N ASP A 60 6.76 14.55 19.11
CA ASP A 60 7.02 15.78 19.84
C ASP A 60 8.13 15.57 20.91
N GLU A 61 8.26 16.51 21.83
CA GLU A 61 9.20 16.43 22.97
C GLU A 61 8.97 15.23 23.91
N HIS A 62 7.78 14.63 23.90
CA HIS A 62 7.41 13.48 24.71
C HIS A 62 7.56 12.14 23.97
N GLY A 63 7.93 12.17 22.69
CA GLY A 63 8.11 10.98 21.86
C GLY A 63 7.03 10.86 20.80
N ILE A 64 6.52 9.64 20.56
CA ILE A 64 5.49 9.42 19.54
C ILE A 64 4.19 10.09 20.00
N ARG A 65 3.58 10.89 19.12
CA ARG A 65 2.31 11.57 19.40
C ARG A 65 1.18 10.55 19.54
N TYR A 66 0.52 10.57 20.69
CA TYR A 66 -0.58 9.66 21.00
C TYR A 66 -1.74 9.80 20.02
N GLU A 67 -2.09 11.03 19.65
CA GLU A 67 -3.20 11.36 18.76
C GLU A 67 -2.99 10.82 17.34
N VAL A 68 -1.72 10.74 16.91
CA VAL A 68 -1.37 10.11 15.64
C VAL A 68 -1.54 8.60 15.77
N ALA A 69 -1.00 7.99 16.83
CA ALA A 69 -1.06 6.54 17.04
C ALA A 69 -2.50 6.01 17.18
N GLU A 70 -3.36 6.73 17.90
CA GLU A 70 -4.76 6.36 18.14
C GLU A 70 -5.57 6.27 16.83
N LYS A 71 -5.25 7.11 15.83
CA LYS A 71 -5.99 7.12 14.55
C LYS A 71 -5.53 6.04 13.56
N ILE A 72 -4.44 5.34 13.82
CA ILE A 72 -3.88 4.37 12.87
C ILE A 72 -4.78 3.15 12.66
N GLU A 73 -5.47 2.68 13.70
CA GLU A 73 -6.39 1.54 13.58
C GLU A 73 -7.52 1.83 12.60
N LYS A 74 -8.21 2.97 12.78
CA LYS A 74 -9.27 3.40 11.87
C LYS A 74 -8.75 3.72 10.48
N PHE A 75 -7.53 4.24 10.36
CA PHE A 75 -6.91 4.39 9.05
C PHE A 75 -6.63 3.04 8.38
N ALA A 76 -6.23 2.01 9.11
CA ALA A 76 -6.10 0.66 8.59
C ALA A 76 -7.45 0.11 8.09
N GLU A 77 -8.52 0.31 8.85
CA GLU A 77 -9.88 -0.03 8.42
C GLU A 77 -10.29 0.69 7.13
N TYR A 78 -9.98 1.98 7.01
CA TYR A 78 -10.21 2.74 5.79
C TYR A 78 -9.45 2.13 4.60
N LEU A 79 -8.16 1.82 4.78
CA LEU A 79 -7.35 1.22 3.72
C LEU A 79 -7.84 -0.17 3.32
N ASN A 80 -8.31 -0.98 4.26
CA ASN A 80 -8.91 -2.29 4.00
C ASN A 80 -10.33 -2.19 3.41
N ALA A 81 -10.88 -0.98 3.25
CA ALA A 81 -12.26 -0.75 2.86
C ALA A 81 -13.27 -1.48 3.75
N ALA A 82 -13.06 -1.44 5.08
CA ALA A 82 -13.90 -2.14 6.07
C ALA A 82 -15.35 -1.63 6.16
N TYR A 83 -15.70 -0.62 5.37
CA TYR A 83 -17.07 -0.12 5.13
C TYR A 83 -17.78 -0.85 3.98
N VAL A 84 -17.11 -1.78 3.30
CA VAL A 84 -17.68 -2.61 2.24
C VAL A 84 -18.11 -3.95 2.83
N GLN A 85 -19.39 -4.27 2.71
CA GLN A 85 -19.94 -5.53 3.19
C GLN A 85 -19.76 -6.62 2.12
N ASN A 86 -19.48 -7.84 2.58
CA ASN A 86 -19.41 -9.08 1.78
C ASN A 86 -18.25 -9.19 0.77
N ASP A 87 -17.25 -8.31 0.79
CA ASP A 87 -16.05 -8.43 -0.05
C ASP A 87 -14.82 -7.78 0.63
N SER A 88 -14.03 -8.59 1.34
CA SER A 88 -12.86 -8.14 2.11
C SER A 88 -11.66 -7.74 1.27
N ASP A 89 -11.67 -8.02 -0.04
CA ASP A 89 -10.46 -7.97 -0.88
C ASP A 89 -10.44 -6.77 -1.84
N VAL A 90 -11.29 -5.77 -1.60
CA VAL A 90 -11.44 -4.61 -2.49
C VAL A 90 -10.44 -3.49 -2.16
N GLY A 91 -10.04 -3.38 -0.89
CA GLY A 91 -9.10 -2.36 -0.41
C GLY A 91 -7.62 -2.66 -0.68
N VAL A 92 -6.75 -1.98 0.07
CA VAL A 92 -5.32 -2.28 0.13
C VAL A 92 -5.12 -3.58 0.88
N THR A 93 -4.34 -4.50 0.31
CA THR A 93 -4.08 -5.78 0.97
C THR A 93 -2.95 -5.68 2.00
N SER A 94 -3.01 -6.51 3.03
CA SER A 94 -1.96 -6.70 4.05
C SER A 94 -0.58 -6.98 3.44
N SER A 95 -0.56 -7.77 2.35
CA SER A 95 0.66 -8.05 1.58
C SER A 95 1.23 -6.81 0.89
N SER A 96 0.38 -5.92 0.37
CA SER A 96 0.80 -4.68 -0.28
C SER A 96 1.41 -3.71 0.72
N ILE A 97 0.78 -3.54 1.89
CA ILE A 97 1.31 -2.72 2.98
C ILE A 97 2.64 -3.26 3.52
N ARG A 98 2.72 -4.57 3.76
CA ARG A 98 3.97 -5.20 4.24
C ARG A 98 5.13 -4.98 3.26
N ASN A 99 4.90 -5.18 1.96
CA ASN A 99 5.91 -4.94 0.93
C ASN A 99 6.41 -3.49 0.92
N ILE A 100 5.54 -2.52 1.24
CA ILE A 100 5.92 -1.11 1.35
C ILE A 100 6.76 -0.89 2.61
N TYR A 101 6.28 -1.37 3.75
CA TYR A 101 6.96 -1.31 5.05
C TYR A 101 8.37 -1.90 5.01
N ASP A 102 8.55 -3.04 4.34
CA ASP A 102 9.86 -3.70 4.19
C ASP A 102 10.90 -2.81 3.50
N ASN A 103 10.48 -1.91 2.59
CA ASN A 103 11.40 -0.93 1.99
C ASN A 103 11.93 0.05 3.04
N TYR A 104 11.08 0.53 3.94
CA TYR A 104 11.48 1.43 5.02
C TYR A 104 12.35 0.72 6.05
N ILE A 105 12.09 -0.56 6.33
CA ILE A 105 12.95 -1.37 7.20
C ILE A 105 14.34 -1.58 6.60
N SER A 106 14.43 -1.80 5.29
CA SER A 106 15.71 -1.87 4.58
C SER A 106 16.51 -0.56 4.77
N ILE A 107 15.86 0.59 4.66
CA ILE A 107 16.49 1.90 4.91
C ILE A 107 16.92 2.06 6.36
N LYS A 108 16.08 1.65 7.33
CA LYS A 108 16.44 1.67 8.76
C LYS A 108 17.69 0.83 9.04
N ARG A 109 17.79 -0.36 8.43
CA ARG A 109 18.99 -1.21 8.53
C ARG A 109 20.22 -0.53 7.93
N LYS A 110 20.07 0.11 6.76
CA LYS A 110 21.16 0.88 6.15
C LYS A 110 21.64 2.01 7.06
N PHE A 111 20.72 2.74 7.68
CA PHE A 111 21.08 3.77 8.67
C PHE A 111 21.92 3.19 9.81
N GLN A 112 21.52 2.04 10.36
CA GLN A 112 22.26 1.36 11.43
C GLN A 112 23.66 0.95 10.96
N THR A 113 23.79 0.42 9.74
CA THR A 113 25.10 0.10 9.14
C THR A 113 25.97 1.34 9.00
N VAL A 114 25.44 2.45 8.48
CA VAL A 114 26.21 3.70 8.32
C VAL A 114 26.65 4.26 9.67
N GLN A 115 25.81 4.21 10.70
CA GLN A 115 26.22 4.60 12.05
C GLN A 115 27.38 3.74 12.56
N LEU A 116 27.33 2.41 12.35
CA LEU A 116 28.38 1.49 12.79
C LEU A 116 29.71 1.71 12.04
N GLU A 117 29.65 2.01 10.74
CA GLU A 117 30.83 2.36 9.92
C GLU A 117 31.50 3.65 10.41
N GLN A 118 30.72 4.57 11.00
CA GLN A 118 31.18 5.85 11.52
C GLN A 118 31.51 5.82 13.02
N ARG A 119 31.79 4.65 13.59
CA ARG A 119 32.11 4.47 15.03
C ARG A 119 33.28 5.32 15.53
N GLU A 120 34.17 5.74 14.65
CA GLU A 120 35.33 6.59 14.97
C GLU A 120 34.93 8.04 15.26
N ILE A 121 33.72 8.47 14.90
CA ILE A 121 33.15 9.74 15.34
C ILE A 121 32.72 9.58 16.80
N GLU A 122 33.42 10.24 17.72
CA GLU A 122 33.14 10.15 19.16
C GLU A 122 31.75 10.70 19.52
N ASP A 123 31.35 11.83 18.91
CA ASP A 123 30.04 12.42 19.14
C ASP A 123 28.92 11.59 18.50
N ALA A 124 28.04 11.06 19.36
CA ALA A 124 26.95 10.20 18.95
C ALA A 124 25.91 10.94 18.11
N GLU A 125 25.65 12.22 18.39
CA GLU A 125 24.62 12.99 17.69
C GLU A 125 25.08 13.35 16.28
N THR A 126 26.32 13.81 16.13
CA THR A 126 26.93 14.03 14.81
C THR A 126 26.94 12.75 13.96
N ARG A 127 27.25 11.61 14.55
CA ARG A 127 27.22 10.30 13.87
C ARG A 127 25.80 9.93 13.41
N LYS A 128 24.79 10.19 14.24
CA LYS A 128 23.38 9.96 13.92
C LYS A 128 22.91 10.86 12.77
N GLU A 129 23.24 12.15 12.81
CA GLU A 129 22.86 13.11 11.77
C GLU A 129 23.55 12.78 10.44
N ASN A 130 24.85 12.46 10.46
CA ASN A 130 25.58 12.03 9.26
C ASN A 130 24.97 10.78 8.63
N ALA A 131 24.61 9.79 9.44
CA ALA A 131 23.95 8.58 8.95
C ALA A 131 22.55 8.88 8.37
N PHE A 132 21.80 9.76 9.02
CA PHE A 132 20.49 10.19 8.53
C PHE A 132 20.58 10.91 7.18
N MET A 133 21.55 11.82 7.02
CA MET A 133 21.77 12.53 5.76
C MET A 133 22.10 11.59 4.60
N LYS A 134 22.77 10.46 4.85
CA LYS A 134 23.00 9.44 3.81
C LYS A 134 21.74 8.70 3.38
N ILE A 135 20.81 8.42 4.30
CA ILE A 135 19.58 7.68 3.98
C ILE A 135 18.42 8.57 3.54
N LYS A 136 18.47 9.87 3.84
CA LYS A 136 17.40 10.84 3.52
C LYS A 136 16.98 10.84 2.04
N PRO A 137 17.88 10.76 1.04
CA PRO A 137 17.48 10.62 -0.36
C PRO A 137 16.71 9.33 -0.65
N GLU A 138 17.01 8.23 0.04
CA GLU A 138 16.32 6.95 -0.16
C GLU A 138 14.87 6.99 0.34
N LEU A 139 14.60 7.75 1.40
CA LEU A 139 13.23 8.00 1.87
C LEU A 139 12.38 8.65 0.76
N ILE A 140 12.99 9.57 -0.02
CA ILE A 140 12.34 10.22 -1.17
C ILE A 140 12.12 9.19 -2.30
N PHE A 141 13.07 8.29 -2.56
CA PHE A 141 12.92 7.27 -3.59
C PHE A 141 11.83 6.24 -3.26
N VAL A 142 11.65 5.88 -1.98
CA VAL A 142 10.57 4.98 -1.57
C VAL A 142 9.21 5.58 -1.89
N LYS A 143 8.99 6.88 -1.67
CA LYS A 143 7.76 7.58 -2.08
C LYS A 143 7.43 7.32 -3.55
N SER A 144 8.40 7.50 -4.45
CA SER A 144 8.21 7.26 -5.89
C SER A 144 7.90 5.80 -6.21
N LYS A 145 8.57 4.85 -5.53
CA LYS A 145 8.32 3.41 -5.70
C LYS A 145 6.91 3.01 -5.24
N VAL A 146 6.43 3.59 -4.14
CA VAL A 146 5.07 3.37 -3.65
C VAL A 146 4.05 3.94 -4.63
N ASN A 147 4.24 5.18 -5.10
CA ASN A 147 3.34 5.81 -6.06
C ASN A 147 3.20 4.98 -7.34
N TYR A 148 4.30 4.46 -7.87
CA TYR A 148 4.29 3.54 -9.00
C TYR A 148 3.52 2.25 -8.71
N THR A 149 3.71 1.66 -7.52
CA THR A 149 3.04 0.42 -7.11
C THR A 149 1.53 0.62 -7.00
N VAL A 150 1.11 1.76 -6.43
CA VAL A 150 -0.29 2.19 -6.35
C VAL A 150 -0.90 2.30 -7.75
N GLU A 151 -0.26 3.04 -8.65
CA GLU A 151 -0.76 3.25 -10.02
C GLU A 151 -0.88 1.93 -10.80
N ARG A 152 0.04 1.00 -10.59
CA ARG A 152 -0.04 -0.35 -11.17
C ARG A 152 -1.24 -1.13 -10.62
N LYS A 153 -1.47 -1.11 -9.30
CA LYS A 153 -2.58 -1.81 -8.65
C LYS A 153 -3.95 -1.31 -9.10
N LEU A 154 -4.07 0.00 -9.35
CA LEU A 154 -5.30 0.60 -9.87
C LEU A 154 -5.59 0.17 -11.32
N LYS A 155 -4.57 -0.02 -12.15
CA LYS A 155 -4.72 -0.50 -13.54
C LYS A 155 -5.07 -1.98 -13.67
N GLU A 156 -4.80 -2.79 -12.65
CA GLU A 156 -5.08 -4.22 -12.64
C GLU A 156 -6.57 -4.53 -12.45
N GLU A 157 -7.35 -3.61 -11.86
CA GLU A 157 -8.77 -3.82 -11.57
C GLU A 157 -9.65 -3.59 -12.80
N ARG A 158 -10.47 -4.58 -13.13
CA ARG A 158 -11.36 -4.55 -14.31
C ARG A 158 -12.82 -4.36 -13.93
N ASN A 159 -13.19 -4.65 -12.69
CA ASN A 159 -14.54 -4.43 -12.20
C ASN A 159 -14.71 -2.97 -11.76
N GLU A 160 -15.59 -2.23 -12.43
CA GLU A 160 -15.74 -0.78 -12.20
C GLU A 160 -16.18 -0.44 -10.76
N ALA A 161 -17.05 -1.25 -10.15
CA ALA A 161 -17.50 -1.02 -8.78
C ALA A 161 -16.34 -1.23 -7.77
N LYS A 162 -15.54 -2.29 -7.96
CA LYS A 162 -14.35 -2.52 -7.13
C LYS A 162 -13.29 -1.45 -7.36
N LYS A 163 -13.14 -0.99 -8.60
CA LYS A 163 -12.15 0.00 -9.00
C LYS A 163 -12.33 1.31 -8.25
N GLN A 164 -13.56 1.81 -8.10
CA GLN A 164 -13.82 3.04 -7.35
C GLN A 164 -13.36 2.94 -5.88
N ILE A 165 -13.70 1.85 -5.20
CA ILE A 165 -13.32 1.61 -3.80
C ILE A 165 -11.80 1.45 -3.65
N LYS A 166 -11.19 0.74 -4.60
CA LYS A 166 -9.74 0.56 -4.67
C LYS A 166 -9.02 1.88 -4.91
N GLU A 167 -9.56 2.74 -5.78
CA GLU A 167 -9.06 4.10 -6.00
C GLU A 167 -9.08 4.91 -4.71
N LEU A 168 -10.19 4.91 -3.95
CA LEU A 168 -10.26 5.60 -2.65
C LEU A 168 -9.18 5.11 -1.67
N SER A 169 -9.06 3.79 -1.52
CA SER A 169 -8.16 3.17 -0.55
C SER A 169 -6.68 3.39 -0.92
N TYR A 170 -6.30 3.14 -2.17
CA TYR A 170 -4.92 3.28 -2.63
C TYR A 170 -4.50 4.75 -2.81
N ASN A 171 -5.42 5.65 -3.15
CA ASN A 171 -5.12 7.09 -3.16
C ASN A 171 -4.90 7.63 -1.74
N ALA A 172 -5.65 7.15 -0.74
CA ALA A 172 -5.38 7.48 0.65
C ALA A 172 -4.01 6.96 1.12
N LEU A 173 -3.62 5.74 0.74
CA LEU A 173 -2.27 5.23 0.99
C LEU A 173 -1.20 6.10 0.31
N LYS A 174 -1.42 6.47 -0.96
CA LYS A 174 -0.53 7.36 -1.72
C LYS A 174 -0.36 8.70 -1.01
N GLU A 175 -1.46 9.31 -0.56
CA GLU A 175 -1.46 10.56 0.19
C GLU A 175 -0.72 10.42 1.52
N PHE A 176 -1.04 9.38 2.32
CA PHE A 176 -0.37 9.08 3.58
C PHE A 176 1.15 8.98 3.39
N ILE A 177 1.62 8.26 2.37
CA ILE A 177 3.05 8.11 2.10
C ILE A 177 3.69 9.42 1.66
N ASN A 178 2.97 10.23 0.87
CA ASN A 178 3.47 11.55 0.46
C ASN A 178 3.64 12.49 1.66
N ILE A 179 2.62 12.63 2.52
CA ILE A 179 2.70 13.49 3.71
C ILE A 179 3.74 12.95 4.70
N SER A 180 3.79 11.63 4.89
CA SER A 180 4.76 10.98 5.77
C SER A 180 6.18 11.25 5.30
N THR A 181 6.46 11.09 4.00
CA THR A 181 7.80 11.32 3.45
C THR A 181 8.28 12.75 3.68
N THR A 182 7.39 13.73 3.54
CA THR A 182 7.72 15.14 3.82
C THR A 182 8.12 15.34 5.28
N LYS A 183 7.49 14.62 6.22
CA LYS A 183 7.77 14.76 7.65
C LYS A 183 8.97 13.94 8.11
N ILE A 184 9.10 12.69 7.70
CA ILE A 184 10.22 11.83 8.12
C ILE A 184 11.58 12.28 7.56
N THR A 185 11.60 13.18 6.59
CA THR A 185 12.84 13.75 6.04
C THR A 185 13.32 14.97 6.82
N THR A 186 12.56 15.49 7.79
CA THR A 186 12.99 16.63 8.61
C THR A 186 13.98 16.24 9.70
N SER A 187 13.84 15.06 10.31
CA SER A 187 14.76 14.54 11.32
C SER A 187 14.69 13.01 11.44
N TYR A 188 15.73 12.40 12.01
CA TYR A 188 15.72 10.97 12.30
C TYR A 188 14.62 10.58 13.30
N ASN A 189 14.30 11.44 14.28
CA ASN A 189 13.28 11.13 15.28
C ASN A 189 11.90 10.97 14.63
N GLN A 190 11.57 11.84 13.67
CA GLN A 190 10.35 11.71 12.86
C GLN A 190 10.34 10.40 12.06
N PHE A 191 11.47 10.03 11.45
CA PHE A 191 11.60 8.75 10.75
C PHE A 191 11.43 7.54 11.68
N GLU A 192 12.04 7.54 12.85
CA GLU A 192 11.92 6.45 13.81
C GLU A 192 10.48 6.30 14.35
N ALA A 193 9.83 7.42 14.67
CA ALA A 193 8.43 7.43 15.09
C ALA A 193 7.52 6.88 13.98
N PHE A 194 7.72 7.32 12.74
CA PHE A 194 7.00 6.79 11.58
C PHE A 194 7.17 5.28 11.42
N ILE A 195 8.37 4.72 11.61
CA ILE A 195 8.57 3.26 11.51
C ILE A 195 7.67 2.51 12.49
N LYS A 196 7.56 2.98 13.74
CA LYS A 196 6.72 2.34 14.76
C LYS A 196 5.23 2.50 14.45
N ILE A 197 4.83 3.69 13.98
CA ILE A 197 3.47 3.96 13.52
C ILE A 197 3.10 3.07 12.31
N PHE A 198 4.01 2.91 11.35
CA PHE A 198 3.77 2.11 10.16
C PHE A 198 3.77 0.61 10.49
N GLU A 199 4.59 0.16 11.44
CA GLU A 199 4.53 -1.21 11.97
C GLU A 199 3.16 -1.49 12.62
N THR A 200 2.63 -0.53 13.37
CA THR A 200 1.29 -0.61 13.97
C THR A 200 0.21 -0.69 12.90
N LEU A 201 0.29 0.14 11.86
CA LEU A 201 -0.59 0.07 10.69
C LEU A 201 -0.55 -1.32 10.05
N VAL A 202 0.64 -1.87 9.79
CA VAL A 202 0.80 -3.24 9.25
C VAL A 202 0.14 -4.27 10.17
N GLY A 203 0.18 -4.08 11.49
CA GLY A 203 -0.44 -4.97 12.47
C GLY A 203 -1.97 -4.98 12.42
N PHE A 204 -2.59 -3.84 12.09
CA PHE A 204 -4.04 -3.70 11.92
C PHE A 204 -4.54 -4.11 10.54
N MET A 205 -3.68 -4.09 9.52
CA MET A 205 -3.97 -4.65 8.19
C MET A 205 -3.94 -6.19 8.27
N LYS A 206 -5.02 -6.80 8.79
CA LYS A 206 -5.23 -8.25 8.79
C LYS A 206 -6.15 -8.67 7.66
#